data_AF-A0A1M5FDQ0-F1
#
_entry.id   AF-A0A1M5FDQ0-F1
#
_cell.length_a   1.000
_cell.length_b   1.000
_cell.length_c   1.000
_cell.angle_alpha   90.00
_cell.angle_beta   90.00
_cell.angle_gamma   90.00
#
_symmetry.space_group_name_H-M   'P 1'
#
loop_
_entity.id
_entity.type
_entity.pdbx_description
1 polymer ?
#
loop_
_entity_poly.entity_id
_entity_poly.type
_entity_poly.pdbx_seq_one_letter_code
_entity_poly.pdbx_strand_id
1 'polypeptide(L)'
;MKKIIRLSLFVFIVSFGFYSCTKEETGLENEESRNVGKLSFGSVLSDLANRKSITKQVEDVYEIPECSSDSPLYVRVALKVKNENDIWEWFKNSNENKIEIEVNPNGSDMDEDGTLDAWFTQESSDLELEEGLYSLEYFAVASAPGNDPADIIYMAPRRPQGELDYTETIQYHNFVKKPLPITVKIRPGVKYYQPVEVLCYEEHYAFAFGYLFFDFNSTALEYLCVFGNVCDESQQHLPASFKIKVWKESEAGDLLVVAQNSRKSFTDDNGTHYYADALCFPLPKLKQTESFYAKIWLVEDDTETLIREGNFDSYNLSQIYRAEQEHYYYHFREGCCDTEDEVALLNDLTQNEGECEEEPQDPEEPEDCGVCDDEDDDGKVNELKLKYIGQNSITLTVMNKITGNNEAIIENITVIDGDIIDIPAEWNHDGHGNIIGNNLEFLIDGQTNEFIHVSCSEVLFLGKKTSLEGSEKSTENGNFEINYIKTSRGGECPLPPE
;
A
#
# COMPACT_ATOMS: atom_id res chain seq x y z
N MET A 1 34.22 -79.22 42.47
CA MET A 1 33.29 -78.85 41.39
C MET A 1 32.52 -77.54 41.63
N LYS A 2 31.94 -77.26 42.81
CA LYS A 2 31.20 -76.00 43.07
C LYS A 2 32.00 -74.68 42.99
N LYS A 3 33.33 -74.71 43.17
CA LYS A 3 34.19 -73.50 43.10
C LYS A 3 34.61 -73.12 41.67
N ILE A 4 34.71 -74.09 40.75
CA ILE A 4 35.09 -73.85 39.35
C ILE A 4 33.88 -73.31 38.57
N ILE A 5 32.67 -73.77 38.91
CA ILE A 5 31.42 -73.26 38.31
C ILE A 5 31.16 -71.80 38.68
N ARG A 6 31.52 -71.37 39.91
CA ARG A 6 31.37 -69.97 40.34
C ARG A 6 32.38 -69.01 39.69
N LEU A 7 33.58 -69.50 39.37
CA LEU A 7 34.58 -68.71 38.67
C LEU A 7 34.23 -68.54 37.18
N SER A 8 33.68 -69.58 36.55
CA SER A 8 33.24 -69.55 35.15
C SER A 8 32.02 -68.64 34.92
N LEU A 9 31.10 -68.55 35.89
CA LEU A 9 29.93 -67.66 35.79
C LEU A 9 30.30 -66.17 35.90
N PHE A 10 31.34 -65.85 36.67
CA PHE A 10 31.80 -64.47 36.87
C PHE A 10 32.55 -63.94 35.63
N VAL A 11 33.29 -64.80 34.94
CA VAL A 11 33.99 -64.43 33.68
C VAL A 11 33.00 -64.20 32.53
N PHE A 12 31.89 -64.95 32.47
CA PHE A 12 30.85 -64.74 31.46
C PHE A 12 30.06 -63.43 31.67
N ILE A 13 29.79 -63.04 32.93
CA ILE A 13 29.04 -61.81 33.23
C ILE A 13 29.90 -60.55 32.99
N VAL A 14 31.21 -60.61 33.27
CA VAL A 14 32.13 -59.49 32.96
C VAL A 14 32.38 -59.36 31.45
N SER A 15 32.30 -60.45 30.69
CA SER A 15 32.47 -60.43 29.23
C SER A 15 31.28 -59.88 28.45
N PHE A 16 30.08 -59.81 29.05
CA PHE A 16 28.89 -59.19 28.45
C PHE A 16 28.77 -57.69 28.73
N GLY A 17 29.59 -57.13 29.63
CA GLY A 17 29.61 -55.69 29.96
C GLY A 17 30.36 -54.81 28.95
N PHE A 18 31.03 -55.38 27.94
CA PHE A 18 31.85 -54.64 26.96
C PHE A 18 31.32 -54.70 25.52
N TYR A 19 30.13 -55.26 25.30
CA TYR A 19 29.44 -55.22 24.00
C TYR A 19 28.35 -54.12 23.99
N SER A 20 28.71 -52.91 24.42
CA SER A 20 27.97 -51.71 24.01
C SER A 20 28.58 -51.22 22.70
N CYS A 21 27.76 -51.13 21.65
CA CYS A 21 28.15 -50.79 20.29
C CYS A 21 29.07 -49.56 20.21
N THR A 22 30.36 -49.77 19.96
CA THR A 22 31.21 -48.80 19.27
C THR A 22 31.14 -49.12 17.78
N LYS A 23 30.20 -48.50 17.07
CA LYS A 23 30.30 -48.34 15.62
C LYS A 23 30.39 -46.83 15.35
N GLU A 24 31.54 -46.25 15.70
CA GLU A 24 31.98 -45.00 15.10
C GLU A 24 32.44 -45.34 13.68
N GLU A 25 31.59 -45.06 12.70
CA GLU A 25 32.08 -44.87 11.34
C GLU A 25 32.86 -43.56 11.36
N THR A 26 34.18 -43.67 11.46
CA THR A 26 35.11 -42.56 11.24
C THR A 26 35.09 -42.21 9.75
N GLY A 27 34.06 -41.48 9.33
CA GLY A 27 34.12 -40.58 8.20
C GLY A 27 34.71 -39.26 8.68
N LEU A 28 35.93 -38.96 8.23
CA LEU A 28 36.47 -37.62 8.28
C LEU A 28 35.59 -36.72 7.40
N GLU A 29 34.67 -35.99 8.02
CA GLU A 29 34.22 -34.72 7.48
C GLU A 29 34.46 -33.64 8.53
N ASN A 30 35.41 -32.79 8.17
CA ASN A 30 35.83 -31.62 8.90
C ASN A 30 34.75 -30.55 8.67
N GLU A 31 33.58 -30.72 9.31
CA GLU A 31 32.58 -29.68 9.40
C GLU A 31 32.70 -29.06 10.79
N GLU A 32 32.93 -27.74 10.84
CA GLU A 32 32.81 -26.94 12.05
C GLU A 32 31.58 -27.42 12.84
N SER A 33 31.74 -27.73 14.13
CA SER A 33 30.59 -28.09 14.96
C SER A 33 29.67 -26.87 15.05
N ARG A 34 28.76 -26.71 14.08
CA ARG A 34 27.75 -25.67 14.12
C ARG A 34 26.93 -25.94 15.37
N ASN A 35 26.76 -24.93 16.21
CA ASN A 35 25.96 -25.01 17.44
C ASN A 35 24.47 -25.05 17.09
N VAL A 36 24.04 -26.08 16.35
CA VAL A 36 22.68 -26.21 15.82
C VAL A 36 21.92 -27.33 16.53
N GLY A 37 20.64 -27.11 16.77
CA GLY A 37 19.67 -28.15 17.14
C GLY A 37 18.80 -28.51 15.94
N LYS A 38 18.13 -29.67 15.99
CA LYS A 38 17.19 -30.08 14.93
C LYS A 38 15.76 -29.95 15.43
N LEU A 39 14.88 -29.33 14.65
CA LEU A 39 13.44 -29.27 14.93
C LEU A 39 12.69 -30.19 13.96
N SER A 40 11.73 -30.95 14.47
CA SER A 40 10.81 -31.76 13.67
C SER A 40 9.42 -31.66 14.27
N PHE A 41 8.41 -31.90 13.44
CA PHE A 41 7.02 -31.72 13.82
C PHE A 41 6.24 -33.02 13.71
N GLY A 42 5.15 -33.09 14.47
CA GLY A 42 4.10 -34.06 14.22
C GLY A 42 2.76 -33.37 14.06
N SER A 43 2.02 -33.70 13.01
CA SER A 43 0.61 -33.40 12.95
C SER A 43 -0.15 -34.46 13.75
N VAL A 44 -1.02 -34.02 14.64
CA VAL A 44 -1.95 -34.88 15.37
C VAL A 44 -3.35 -34.36 15.09
N LEU A 45 -4.15 -35.15 14.39
CA LEU A 45 -5.53 -34.79 14.14
C LEU A 45 -6.29 -34.78 15.46
N SER A 46 -7.01 -33.70 15.74
CA SER A 46 -7.73 -33.62 17.01
C SER A 46 -8.95 -34.53 16.99
N ASP A 47 -9.02 -35.53 17.88
CA ASP A 47 -10.25 -36.31 18.11
C ASP A 47 -11.38 -35.38 18.59
N LEU A 48 -12.35 -35.17 17.71
CA LEU A 48 -13.52 -34.31 17.92
C LEU A 48 -14.65 -35.04 18.68
N ALA A 49 -14.68 -36.37 18.68
CA ALA A 49 -15.75 -37.15 19.28
C ALA A 49 -15.86 -36.92 20.78
N ASN A 50 -14.73 -36.71 21.46
CA ASN A 50 -14.67 -36.38 22.88
C ASN A 50 -14.86 -34.89 23.23
N ARG A 51 -14.84 -33.97 22.23
CA ARG A 51 -14.95 -32.52 22.46
C ARG A 51 -16.31 -31.93 22.12
N LYS A 52 -17.17 -32.64 21.37
CA LYS A 52 -18.57 -32.28 21.10
C LYS A 52 -19.43 -32.04 22.37
N SER A 53 -18.99 -32.51 23.55
CA SER A 53 -19.70 -32.27 24.81
C SER A 53 -19.47 -30.88 25.42
N ILE A 54 -18.44 -30.14 24.99
CA ILE A 54 -18.14 -28.77 25.48
C ILE A 54 -18.95 -27.71 24.69
N THR A 55 -19.39 -28.04 23.47
CA THR A 55 -19.86 -27.08 22.46
C THR A 55 -21.38 -26.84 22.43
N LYS A 56 -22.17 -27.32 23.40
CA LYS A 56 -23.63 -27.12 23.41
C LYS A 56 -24.11 -25.71 23.79
N GLN A 57 -23.24 -24.71 23.90
CA GLN A 57 -23.58 -23.37 24.42
C GLN A 57 -23.32 -22.18 23.48
N VAL A 58 -22.94 -22.38 22.22
CA VAL A 58 -22.76 -21.28 21.25
C VAL A 58 -23.61 -21.57 20.01
N GLU A 59 -24.54 -20.68 19.68
CA GLU A 59 -25.58 -20.88 18.65
C GLU A 59 -25.07 -20.72 17.20
N ASP A 60 -23.84 -20.25 16.98
CA ASP A 60 -23.22 -20.08 15.65
C ASP A 60 -21.78 -20.62 15.62
N VAL A 61 -21.64 -21.94 15.74
CA VAL A 61 -20.33 -22.61 15.63
C VAL A 61 -20.16 -23.13 14.22
N TYR A 62 -19.11 -22.69 13.53
CA TYR A 62 -18.70 -23.29 12.27
C TYR A 62 -18.43 -24.78 12.49
N GLU A 63 -19.13 -25.64 11.76
CA GLU A 63 -18.84 -27.07 11.79
C GLU A 63 -17.49 -27.31 11.13
N ILE A 64 -16.62 -28.08 11.79
CA ILE A 64 -15.33 -28.47 11.21
C ILE A 64 -15.63 -29.30 9.95
N PRO A 65 -15.00 -28.97 8.81
CA PRO A 65 -15.26 -29.67 7.56
C PRO A 65 -14.84 -31.15 7.63
N GLU A 66 -15.34 -31.92 6.66
CA GLU A 66 -14.91 -33.30 6.50
C GLU A 66 -13.44 -33.37 6.07
N CYS A 67 -12.75 -34.40 6.53
CA CYS A 67 -11.34 -34.57 6.24
C CYS A 67 -11.14 -35.08 4.82
N SER A 68 -10.17 -34.49 4.10
CA SER A 68 -9.77 -35.00 2.79
C SER A 68 -9.30 -36.45 2.90
N SER A 69 -9.59 -37.25 1.88
CA SER A 69 -9.06 -38.61 1.74
C SER A 69 -7.61 -38.64 1.22
N ASP A 70 -7.05 -37.48 0.89
CA ASP A 70 -5.70 -37.38 0.34
C ASP A 70 -4.64 -37.68 1.39
N SER A 71 -3.54 -38.27 0.94
CA SER A 71 -2.42 -38.60 1.82
C SER A 71 -1.59 -37.35 2.14
N PRO A 72 -1.21 -37.13 3.41
CA PRO A 72 -0.28 -36.07 3.77
C PRO A 72 1.12 -36.38 3.24
N LEU A 73 1.64 -35.50 2.38
CA LEU A 73 2.98 -35.63 1.81
C LEU A 73 3.94 -34.56 2.32
N TYR A 74 3.42 -33.38 2.66
CA TYR A 74 4.23 -32.24 3.06
C TYR A 74 3.65 -31.53 4.29
N VAL A 75 4.53 -30.93 5.08
CA VAL A 75 4.20 -29.99 6.15
C VAL A 75 4.79 -28.64 5.79
N ARG A 76 3.95 -27.60 5.79
CA ARG A 76 4.31 -26.22 5.51
C ARG A 76 4.30 -25.43 6.81
N VAL A 77 5.43 -24.79 7.14
CA VAL A 77 5.56 -24.01 8.39
C VAL A 77 6.07 -22.59 8.16
N ALA A 78 5.67 -21.68 9.05
CA ALA A 78 6.30 -20.37 9.20
C ALA A 78 6.79 -20.18 10.64
N LEU A 79 8.03 -19.72 10.76
CA LEU A 79 8.72 -19.56 12.04
C LEU A 79 9.13 -18.11 12.22
N LYS A 80 9.01 -17.60 13.44
CA LYS A 80 9.73 -16.41 13.89
C LYS A 80 10.89 -16.81 14.80
N VAL A 81 11.97 -16.05 14.76
CA VAL A 81 13.10 -16.18 15.68
C VAL A 81 13.24 -14.88 16.46
N LYS A 82 13.68 -14.98 17.71
CA LYS A 82 13.98 -13.81 18.53
C LYS A 82 15.43 -13.39 18.32
N ASN A 83 15.66 -12.18 17.83
CA ASN A 83 17.01 -11.65 17.63
C ASN A 83 17.65 -11.18 18.94
N GLU A 84 18.90 -10.69 18.88
CA GLU A 84 19.68 -10.24 20.04
C GLU A 84 18.99 -9.10 20.82
N ASN A 85 18.11 -8.33 20.17
CA ASN A 85 17.35 -7.23 20.77
C ASN A 85 15.98 -7.67 21.32
N ASP A 86 15.73 -8.98 21.46
CA ASP A 86 14.46 -9.55 21.91
C ASP A 86 13.27 -9.22 20.98
N ILE A 87 13.51 -8.90 19.70
CA ILE A 87 12.48 -8.63 18.70
C ILE A 87 12.22 -9.91 17.88
N TRP A 88 10.95 -10.20 17.59
CA TRP A 88 10.57 -11.32 16.74
C TRP A 88 10.66 -10.95 15.26
N GLU A 89 11.45 -11.71 14.51
CA GLU A 89 11.61 -11.57 13.05
C GLU A 89 11.28 -12.88 12.34
N TRP A 90 10.84 -12.82 11.09
CA TRP A 90 10.52 -14.01 10.31
C TRP A 90 11.79 -14.77 9.95
N PHE A 91 11.88 -16.01 10.39
CA PHE A 91 12.99 -16.88 10.04
C PHE A 91 12.90 -17.23 8.55
N LYS A 92 13.99 -16.96 7.81
CA LYS A 92 14.11 -17.22 6.36
C LYS A 92 12.94 -16.65 5.52
N ASN A 93 12.35 -15.51 5.90
CA ASN A 93 11.18 -14.92 5.23
C ASN A 93 10.01 -15.92 5.07
N SER A 94 9.83 -16.81 6.08
CA SER A 94 8.83 -17.88 6.01
C SER A 94 7.37 -17.41 6.03
N ASN A 95 7.13 -16.11 6.24
CA ASN A 95 5.84 -15.46 6.00
C ASN A 95 5.43 -15.45 4.52
N GLU A 96 6.39 -15.36 3.61
CA GLU A 96 6.15 -15.39 2.16
C GLU A 96 6.37 -16.81 1.64
N ASN A 97 7.55 -17.37 1.91
CA ASN A 97 7.95 -18.68 1.39
C ASN A 97 7.95 -19.70 2.53
N LYS A 98 6.85 -20.47 2.67
CA LYS A 98 6.73 -21.45 3.74
C LYS A 98 7.87 -22.48 3.67
N ILE A 99 8.36 -22.89 4.83
CA ILE A 99 9.34 -23.98 4.91
C ILE A 99 8.56 -25.27 4.73
N GLU A 100 8.87 -25.99 3.66
CA GLU A 100 8.21 -27.24 3.31
C GLU A 100 9.07 -28.43 3.73
N ILE A 101 8.46 -29.40 4.39
CA ILE A 101 9.13 -30.58 4.94
C ILE A 101 8.33 -31.81 4.53
N GLU A 102 8.99 -32.80 3.96
CA GLU A 102 8.35 -34.07 3.64
C GLU A 102 7.83 -34.77 4.89
N VAL A 103 6.67 -35.38 4.77
CA VAL A 103 6.07 -36.22 5.80
C VAL A 103 6.56 -37.65 5.64
N ASN A 104 6.73 -38.35 6.76
CA ASN A 104 7.00 -39.78 6.76
C ASN A 104 5.71 -40.51 6.31
N PRO A 105 5.76 -41.34 5.26
CA PRO A 105 4.57 -42.02 4.75
C PRO A 105 3.93 -42.97 5.76
N ASN A 106 4.65 -43.36 6.82
CA ASN A 106 4.12 -44.19 7.89
C ASN A 106 3.49 -43.29 8.97
N GLY A 107 2.19 -43.06 8.85
CA GLY A 107 1.39 -42.46 9.93
C GLY A 107 1.22 -43.41 11.13
N SER A 108 0.69 -42.89 12.22
CA SER A 108 0.25 -43.65 13.38
C SER A 108 -1.24 -43.47 13.59
N ASP A 109 -1.88 -44.49 14.14
CA ASP A 109 -3.26 -44.49 14.61
C ASP A 109 -3.19 -44.37 16.14
N MET A 110 -3.53 -43.21 16.69
CA MET A 110 -3.43 -42.87 18.11
C MET A 110 -4.68 -43.23 18.90
N ASP A 111 -5.83 -43.39 18.25
CA ASP A 111 -7.10 -43.74 18.88
C ASP A 111 -7.57 -45.20 18.62
N GLU A 112 -6.76 -45.95 17.87
CA GLU A 112 -6.96 -47.36 17.51
C GLU A 112 -8.26 -47.62 16.72
N ASP A 113 -8.75 -46.63 15.98
CA ASP A 113 -9.98 -46.74 15.18
C ASP A 113 -9.78 -47.41 13.81
N GLY A 114 -8.52 -47.68 13.44
CA GLY A 114 -8.11 -48.27 12.17
C GLY A 114 -7.77 -47.25 11.07
N THR A 115 -7.83 -45.96 11.38
CA THR A 115 -7.47 -44.82 10.54
C THR A 115 -6.20 -44.17 11.07
N LEU A 116 -5.31 -43.74 10.18
CA LEU A 116 -4.13 -42.99 10.61
C LEU A 116 -4.56 -41.55 10.93
N ASP A 117 -4.17 -41.05 12.10
CA ASP A 117 -4.56 -39.74 12.63
C ASP A 117 -3.34 -38.89 13.07
N ALA A 118 -2.13 -39.44 13.03
CA ALA A 118 -0.90 -38.73 13.34
C ALA A 118 0.21 -38.98 12.30
N TRP A 119 0.90 -37.92 11.90
CA TRP A 119 2.02 -38.00 10.95
C TRP A 119 3.23 -37.21 11.44
N PHE A 120 4.43 -37.65 11.06
CA PHE A 120 5.71 -37.12 11.52
C PHE A 120 6.49 -36.60 10.33
N THR A 121 7.14 -35.44 10.48
CA THR A 121 8.01 -34.92 9.42
C THR A 121 9.33 -35.70 9.34
N GLN A 122 9.90 -35.79 8.14
CA GLN A 122 11.28 -36.21 7.94
C GLN A 122 12.26 -35.16 8.49
N GLU A 123 13.54 -35.53 8.62
CA GLU A 123 14.58 -34.55 8.95
C GLU A 123 14.80 -33.63 7.73
N SER A 124 14.85 -32.32 7.97
CA SER A 124 15.15 -31.32 6.95
C SER A 124 16.28 -30.42 7.40
N SER A 125 17.21 -30.12 6.48
CA SER A 125 18.28 -29.15 6.71
C SER A 125 17.75 -27.75 6.99
N ASP A 126 16.53 -27.43 6.55
CA ASP A 126 15.92 -26.13 6.82
C ASP A 126 15.51 -25.93 8.27
N LEU A 127 15.41 -27.03 9.04
CA LEU A 127 15.11 -27.06 10.46
C LEU A 127 16.33 -27.46 11.32
N GLU A 128 17.54 -27.37 10.76
CA GLU A 128 18.77 -27.30 11.53
C GLU A 128 18.97 -25.85 11.98
N LEU A 129 18.49 -25.56 13.19
CA LEU A 129 18.34 -24.21 13.73
C LEU A 129 19.45 -23.89 14.72
N GLU A 130 19.95 -22.66 14.68
CA GLU A 130 20.88 -22.16 15.71
C GLU A 130 20.21 -22.06 17.08
N GLU A 131 21.01 -22.02 18.15
CA GLU A 131 20.51 -21.81 19.50
C GLU A 131 19.66 -20.53 19.58
N GLY A 132 18.44 -20.64 20.10
CA GLY A 132 17.54 -19.49 20.14
C GLY A 132 16.13 -19.84 20.57
N LEU A 133 15.29 -18.81 20.61
CA LEU A 133 13.86 -18.95 20.85
C LEU A 133 13.12 -18.75 19.53
N TYR A 134 12.35 -19.77 19.14
CA TYR A 134 11.57 -19.78 17.91
C TYR A 134 10.08 -19.83 18.23
N SER A 135 9.25 -19.24 17.40
CA SER A 135 7.80 -19.28 17.48
C SER A 135 7.24 -19.84 16.18
N LEU A 136 6.47 -20.93 16.28
CA LEU A 136 5.70 -21.48 15.18
C LEU A 136 4.43 -20.67 15.02
N GLU A 137 4.29 -19.98 13.88
CA GLU A 137 3.19 -19.05 13.59
C GLU A 137 2.18 -19.62 12.58
N TYR A 138 2.63 -20.56 11.75
CA TYR A 138 1.83 -21.23 10.73
C TYR A 138 2.21 -22.70 10.67
N PHE A 139 1.20 -23.57 10.56
CA PHE A 139 1.40 -25.01 10.37
C PHE A 139 0.24 -25.58 9.56
N ALA A 140 0.56 -26.13 8.39
CA ALA A 140 -0.40 -26.79 7.51
C ALA A 140 0.20 -28.10 6.98
N VAL A 141 -0.66 -29.07 6.71
CA VAL A 141 -0.31 -30.35 6.09
C VAL A 141 -0.91 -30.35 4.70
N ALA A 142 -0.13 -30.71 3.69
CA ALA A 142 -0.50 -30.65 2.29
C ALA A 142 -0.28 -31.98 1.56
N SER A 143 -1.07 -32.20 0.52
CA SER A 143 -1.01 -33.37 -0.36
C SER A 143 -0.04 -33.18 -1.55
N ALA A 144 0.43 -31.97 -1.82
CA ALA A 144 1.36 -31.66 -2.90
C ALA A 144 2.38 -30.58 -2.48
N PRO A 145 3.56 -30.51 -3.14
CA PRO A 145 4.57 -29.50 -2.83
C PRO A 145 4.16 -28.12 -3.37
N GLY A 146 4.60 -27.05 -2.71
CA GLY A 146 4.38 -25.67 -3.13
C GLY A 146 3.67 -24.83 -2.09
N ASN A 147 3.03 -23.74 -2.49
CA ASN A 147 2.31 -22.82 -1.59
C ASN A 147 0.82 -22.68 -1.94
N ASP A 148 0.27 -23.57 -2.79
CA ASP A 148 -1.13 -23.50 -3.19
C ASP A 148 -2.05 -23.89 -2.01
N PRO A 149 -2.98 -23.01 -1.57
CA PRO A 149 -3.94 -23.32 -0.53
C PRO A 149 -4.83 -24.53 -0.83
N ALA A 150 -5.08 -24.84 -2.11
CA ALA A 150 -5.92 -25.95 -2.53
C ALA A 150 -5.35 -27.33 -2.15
N ASP A 151 -4.03 -27.42 -1.95
CA ASP A 151 -3.36 -28.66 -1.55
C ASP A 151 -3.40 -28.92 -0.05
N ILE A 152 -3.85 -27.96 0.75
CA ILE A 152 -3.86 -28.08 2.22
C ILE A 152 -5.01 -28.99 2.63
N ILE A 153 -4.69 -30.04 3.40
CA ILE A 153 -5.67 -31.02 3.90
C ILE A 153 -5.93 -30.89 5.40
N TYR A 154 -4.91 -30.48 6.17
CA TYR A 154 -5.04 -30.19 7.59
C TYR A 154 -4.37 -28.87 7.93
N MET A 155 -4.93 -28.14 8.90
CA MET A 155 -4.38 -26.86 9.35
C MET A 155 -4.42 -26.75 10.88
N ALA A 156 -3.40 -26.12 11.46
CA ALA A 156 -3.40 -25.79 12.88
C ALA A 156 -4.12 -24.44 13.11
N PRO A 157 -5.12 -24.38 13.99
CA PRO A 157 -5.79 -23.12 14.29
C PRO A 157 -4.92 -22.20 15.16
N ARG A 158 -5.09 -20.88 14.96
CA ARG A 158 -4.39 -19.82 15.71
C ARG A 158 -5.29 -19.24 16.79
N ARG A 159 -4.70 -18.88 17.92
CA ARG A 159 -5.38 -18.05 18.91
C ARG A 159 -5.56 -16.64 18.35
N PRO A 160 -6.71 -15.99 18.58
CA PRO A 160 -6.83 -14.56 18.32
C PRO A 160 -5.82 -13.80 19.20
N GLN A 161 -5.02 -12.92 18.58
CA GLN A 161 -4.05 -12.08 19.28
C GLN A 161 -3.91 -10.73 18.56
N GLY A 162 -3.90 -9.64 19.32
CA GLY A 162 -3.70 -8.28 18.79
C GLY A 162 -4.89 -7.79 17.95
N GLU A 163 -4.61 -7.17 16.81
CA GLU A 163 -5.61 -6.62 15.87
C GLU A 163 -6.48 -7.67 15.17
N LEU A 164 -6.21 -8.96 15.40
CA LEU A 164 -6.99 -10.11 14.92
C LEU A 164 -8.00 -10.60 15.97
N ASP A 165 -8.43 -9.76 16.91
CA ASP A 165 -9.46 -10.08 17.91
C ASP A 165 -10.88 -10.11 17.29
N TYR A 166 -11.07 -11.00 16.32
CA TYR A 166 -12.38 -11.43 15.87
C TYR A 166 -12.75 -12.71 16.63
N THR A 167 -12.78 -12.63 17.96
CA THR A 167 -13.06 -13.77 18.86
C THR A 167 -14.36 -14.49 18.54
N GLU A 168 -15.33 -13.82 17.90
CA GLU A 168 -16.58 -14.42 17.44
C GLU A 168 -16.43 -15.25 16.15
N THR A 169 -15.46 -14.98 15.27
CA THR A 169 -15.27 -15.73 14.02
C THR A 169 -14.10 -16.72 14.06
N ILE A 170 -13.05 -16.43 14.84
CA ILE A 170 -11.88 -17.31 15.02
C ILE A 170 -12.17 -18.31 16.15
N GLN A 171 -12.88 -19.39 15.82
CA GLN A 171 -13.38 -20.32 16.83
C GLN A 171 -12.57 -21.62 16.92
N TYR A 172 -11.82 -22.00 15.88
CA TYR A 172 -11.26 -23.36 15.81
C TYR A 172 -10.16 -23.66 16.82
N HIS A 173 -9.51 -22.63 17.34
CA HIS A 173 -8.56 -22.75 18.44
C HIS A 173 -9.14 -23.43 19.70
N ASN A 174 -10.47 -23.39 19.88
CA ASN A 174 -11.16 -24.04 21.00
C ASN A 174 -11.19 -25.58 20.88
N PHE A 175 -10.99 -26.12 19.67
CA PHE A 175 -10.99 -27.57 19.45
C PHE A 175 -9.62 -28.22 19.65
N VAL A 176 -8.56 -27.44 19.92
CA VAL A 176 -7.21 -27.94 20.16
C VAL A 176 -6.68 -27.48 21.52
N LYS A 177 -5.78 -28.25 22.17
CA LYS A 177 -5.24 -27.89 23.50
C LYS A 177 -4.13 -26.85 23.38
N LYS A 178 -3.31 -26.95 22.34
CA LYS A 178 -2.18 -26.04 22.07
C LYS A 178 -2.30 -25.44 20.66
N PRO A 179 -3.23 -24.49 20.44
CA PRO A 179 -3.28 -23.72 19.20
C PRO A 179 -2.01 -22.85 19.05
N LEU A 180 -1.78 -22.41 17.81
CA LEU A 180 -0.69 -21.50 17.47
C LEU A 180 -0.92 -20.10 18.08
N PRO A 181 0.14 -19.29 18.31
CA PRO A 181 1.55 -19.63 18.11
C PRO A 181 2.13 -20.55 19.20
N ILE A 182 3.15 -21.35 18.85
CA ILE A 182 3.86 -22.26 19.78
C ILE A 182 5.34 -21.90 19.85
N THR A 183 5.82 -21.60 21.06
CA THR A 183 7.23 -21.26 21.27
C THR A 183 8.09 -22.49 21.60
N VAL A 184 9.24 -22.63 20.92
CA VAL A 184 10.22 -23.70 21.12
C VAL A 184 11.60 -23.09 21.37
N LYS A 185 12.29 -23.53 22.43
CA LYS A 185 13.67 -23.13 22.72
C LYS A 185 14.65 -24.17 22.18
N ILE A 186 15.38 -23.80 21.13
CA ILE A 186 16.40 -24.64 20.50
C ILE A 186 17.70 -24.54 21.29
N ARG A 187 18.37 -25.69 21.46
CA ARG A 187 19.71 -25.80 22.05
C ARG A 187 20.59 -26.63 21.12
N PRO A 188 21.92 -26.37 21.12
CA PRO A 188 22.86 -27.10 20.30
C PRO A 188 22.85 -28.60 20.58
N GLY A 189 22.90 -29.42 19.53
CA GLY A 189 23.04 -30.87 19.63
C GLY A 189 21.79 -31.63 20.13
N VAL A 190 20.65 -30.95 20.29
CA VAL A 190 19.39 -31.56 20.74
C VAL A 190 18.41 -31.65 19.57
N LYS A 191 17.75 -32.81 19.44
CA LYS A 191 16.61 -33.01 18.53
C LYS A 191 15.32 -32.69 19.28
N TYR A 192 14.57 -31.73 18.77
CA TYR A 192 13.29 -31.29 19.30
C TYR A 192 12.17 -31.83 18.44
N TYR A 193 11.18 -32.42 19.10
CA TYR A 193 9.96 -32.88 18.46
C TYR A 193 8.77 -32.08 19.01
N GLN A 194 8.10 -31.35 18.13
CA GLN A 194 6.96 -30.52 18.48
C GLN A 194 5.66 -31.12 17.90
N PRO A 195 4.81 -31.75 18.73
CA PRO A 195 3.48 -32.15 18.28
C PRO A 195 2.60 -30.90 18.10
N VAL A 196 1.87 -30.85 16.98
CA VAL A 196 0.96 -29.78 16.59
C VAL A 196 -0.40 -30.38 16.33
N GLU A 197 -1.40 -29.93 17.07
CA GLU A 197 -2.79 -30.35 16.87
C GLU A 197 -3.36 -29.62 15.63
N VAL A 198 -3.90 -30.40 14.69
CA VAL A 198 -4.49 -29.90 13.45
C VAL A 198 -5.96 -30.32 13.33
N LEU A 199 -6.72 -29.61 12.51
CA LEU A 199 -8.08 -29.94 12.12
C LEU A 199 -8.17 -30.04 10.60
N CYS A 200 -9.24 -30.63 10.11
CA CYS A 200 -9.55 -30.76 8.70
C CYS A 200 -9.82 -29.39 8.08
N TYR A 201 -9.24 -29.14 6.91
CA TYR A 201 -9.18 -27.82 6.30
C TYR A 201 -9.93 -27.78 4.97
N GLU A 202 -10.71 -26.71 4.80
CA GLU A 202 -11.26 -26.27 3.52
C GLU A 202 -11.08 -24.75 3.44
N GLU A 203 -10.82 -24.23 2.25
CA GLU A 203 -10.44 -22.83 2.03
C GLU A 203 -11.49 -21.83 2.55
N HIS A 204 -12.78 -22.10 2.37
CA HIS A 204 -13.84 -21.21 2.83
C HIS A 204 -13.95 -21.11 4.35
N TYR A 205 -13.32 -22.02 5.12
CA TYR A 205 -13.28 -21.96 6.60
C TYR A 205 -11.98 -21.35 7.15
N ALA A 206 -11.08 -20.84 6.30
CA ALA A 206 -9.80 -20.33 6.74
C ALA A 206 -9.87 -19.24 7.83
N PHE A 207 -10.89 -18.38 7.77
CA PHE A 207 -11.10 -17.35 8.79
C PHE A 207 -11.34 -17.98 10.17
N ALA A 208 -12.01 -19.14 10.25
CA ALA A 208 -12.29 -19.84 11.51
C ALA A 208 -11.01 -20.40 12.16
N PHE A 209 -10.00 -20.68 11.34
CA PHE A 209 -8.65 -21.05 11.78
C PHE A 209 -7.80 -19.84 12.23
N GLY A 210 -8.26 -18.61 12.00
CA GLY A 210 -7.49 -17.39 12.28
C GLY A 210 -6.54 -16.98 11.16
N TYR A 211 -6.87 -17.37 9.92
CA TYR A 211 -6.19 -16.94 8.71
C TYR A 211 -7.14 -16.12 7.84
N LEU A 212 -6.76 -14.88 7.58
CA LEU A 212 -7.47 -14.03 6.63
C LEU A 212 -6.81 -14.23 5.26
N PHE A 213 -7.35 -15.14 4.44
CA PHE A 213 -7.04 -15.13 3.00
C PHE A 213 -7.98 -14.14 2.33
N PHE A 214 -7.72 -12.85 2.52
CA PHE A 214 -8.17 -11.90 1.51
C PHE A 214 -7.12 -11.93 0.42
N ASP A 215 -7.42 -12.62 -0.67
CA ASP A 215 -6.79 -12.29 -1.94
C ASP A 215 -7.35 -10.92 -2.34
N PHE A 216 -6.83 -9.86 -1.73
CA PHE A 216 -6.97 -8.53 -2.32
C PHE A 216 -6.14 -8.62 -3.59
N ASN A 217 -6.78 -9.01 -4.69
CA ASN A 217 -6.33 -8.59 -5.99
C ASN A 217 -6.34 -7.05 -5.93
N SER A 218 -5.20 -6.47 -5.56
CA SER A 218 -4.97 -5.02 -5.58
C SER A 218 -4.96 -4.62 -7.04
N THR A 219 -6.17 -4.54 -7.59
CA THR A 219 -6.39 -4.04 -8.92
C THR A 219 -6.03 -2.58 -8.81
N ALA A 220 -4.89 -2.20 -9.39
CA ALA A 220 -4.51 -0.81 -9.49
C ALA A 220 -5.70 -0.05 -10.09
N LEU A 221 -6.09 1.06 -9.47
CA LEU A 221 -7.22 1.88 -9.91
C LEU A 221 -6.68 3.15 -10.56
N GLU A 222 -7.33 3.56 -11.63
CA GLU A 222 -7.21 4.89 -12.24
C GLU A 222 -8.54 5.60 -12.01
N TYR A 223 -8.55 6.92 -11.82
CA TYR A 223 -9.80 7.65 -11.64
C TYR A 223 -10.23 8.28 -12.96
N LEU A 224 -11.53 8.54 -13.11
CA LEU A 224 -12.02 9.47 -14.13
C LEU A 224 -12.95 10.43 -13.42
N CYS A 225 -12.60 11.72 -13.50
CA CYS A 225 -13.46 12.81 -13.07
C CYS A 225 -14.06 13.46 -14.31
N VAL A 226 -15.36 13.73 -14.29
CA VAL A 226 -16.06 14.41 -15.38
C VAL A 226 -16.81 15.61 -14.83
N PHE A 227 -16.71 16.73 -15.52
CA PHE A 227 -17.50 17.93 -15.26
C PHE A 227 -18.05 18.45 -16.59
N GLY A 228 -19.17 19.16 -16.54
CA GLY A 228 -19.79 19.67 -17.76
C GLY A 228 -20.46 21.00 -17.55
N ASN A 229 -20.49 21.80 -18.61
CA ASN A 229 -21.32 22.99 -18.69
C ASN A 229 -22.30 22.88 -19.86
N VAL A 230 -23.46 23.49 -19.70
CA VAL A 230 -24.44 23.71 -20.76
C VAL A 230 -24.72 25.20 -20.84
N CYS A 231 -24.85 25.72 -22.05
CA CYS A 231 -25.27 27.10 -22.27
C CYS A 231 -26.79 27.19 -22.37
N ASP A 232 -27.38 28.18 -21.71
CA ASP A 232 -28.83 28.44 -21.82
C ASP A 232 -29.19 29.25 -23.08
N GLU A 233 -30.48 29.54 -23.28
CA GLU A 233 -30.97 30.35 -24.41
C GLU A 233 -30.38 31.77 -24.43
N SER A 234 -29.86 32.25 -23.30
CA SER A 234 -29.18 33.55 -23.16
C SER A 234 -27.65 33.43 -23.22
N GLN A 235 -27.14 32.25 -23.59
CA GLN A 235 -25.72 31.89 -23.66
C GLN A 235 -24.98 31.98 -22.32
N GLN A 236 -25.70 31.90 -21.19
CA GLN A 236 -25.07 31.83 -19.89
C GLN A 236 -24.56 30.40 -19.61
N HIS A 237 -23.30 30.28 -19.19
CA HIS A 237 -22.74 29.00 -18.77
C HIS A 237 -23.36 28.52 -17.46
N LEU A 238 -24.04 27.37 -17.51
CA LEU A 238 -24.61 26.70 -16.35
C LEU A 238 -23.97 25.33 -16.16
N PRO A 239 -23.70 24.88 -14.93
CA PRO A 239 -23.19 23.53 -14.68
C PRO A 239 -24.17 22.46 -15.19
N ALA A 240 -23.71 21.47 -15.93
CA ALA A 240 -24.56 20.42 -16.49
C ALA A 240 -25.04 19.43 -15.41
N SER A 241 -26.31 19.03 -15.51
CA SER A 241 -26.86 17.86 -14.84
C SER A 241 -26.76 16.69 -15.80
N PHE A 242 -25.93 15.70 -15.51
CA PHE A 242 -25.59 14.64 -16.46
C PHE A 242 -25.41 13.29 -15.77
N LYS A 243 -25.55 12.24 -16.58
CA LYS A 243 -25.36 10.85 -16.22
C LYS A 243 -24.31 10.25 -17.13
N ILE A 244 -23.42 9.45 -16.57
CA ILE A 244 -22.37 8.74 -17.30
C ILE A 244 -22.47 7.25 -17.02
N LYS A 245 -22.24 6.46 -18.07
CA LYS A 245 -22.05 5.02 -17.98
C LYS A 245 -20.75 4.64 -18.65
N VAL A 246 -20.01 3.73 -18.02
CA VAL A 246 -18.74 3.23 -18.52
C VAL A 246 -18.76 1.71 -18.56
N TRP A 247 -18.33 1.15 -19.69
CA TRP A 247 -18.21 -0.28 -19.94
C TRP A 247 -16.77 -0.66 -20.27
N LYS A 248 -16.44 -1.93 -20.08
CA LYS A 248 -15.21 -2.53 -20.59
C LYS A 248 -15.30 -2.73 -22.10
N GLU A 249 -14.36 -2.17 -22.87
CA GLU A 249 -14.17 -2.29 -24.33
C GLU A 249 -15.33 -1.80 -25.24
N SER A 250 -16.58 -2.09 -24.90
CA SER A 250 -17.76 -1.71 -25.70
C SER A 250 -19.04 -1.75 -24.85
N GLU A 251 -20.15 -1.21 -25.37
CA GLU A 251 -21.47 -1.26 -24.72
C GLU A 251 -21.99 -2.69 -24.47
N ALA A 252 -21.46 -3.70 -25.18
CA ALA A 252 -21.76 -5.11 -24.95
C ALA A 252 -20.91 -5.77 -23.86
N GLY A 253 -19.89 -5.07 -23.36
CA GLY A 253 -19.00 -5.54 -22.30
C GLY A 253 -19.57 -5.33 -20.90
N ASP A 254 -18.74 -5.56 -19.89
CA ASP A 254 -19.13 -5.41 -18.48
C ASP A 254 -19.37 -3.94 -18.15
N LEU A 255 -20.56 -3.62 -17.62
CA LEU A 255 -20.88 -2.29 -17.10
C LEU A 255 -20.13 -2.07 -15.79
N LEU A 256 -19.22 -1.10 -15.77
CA LEU A 256 -18.35 -0.81 -14.63
C LEU A 256 -18.89 0.33 -13.77
N VAL A 257 -19.46 1.36 -14.41
CA VAL A 257 -19.87 2.59 -13.74
C VAL A 257 -21.24 3.04 -14.22
N VAL A 258 -22.07 3.47 -13.26
CA VAL A 258 -23.25 4.30 -13.48
C VAL A 258 -23.19 5.42 -12.46
N ALA A 259 -22.94 6.64 -12.91
CA ALA A 259 -22.86 7.82 -12.05
C ALA A 259 -23.71 8.96 -12.62
N GLN A 260 -24.24 9.80 -11.75
CA GLN A 260 -25.05 10.95 -12.13
C GLN A 260 -24.84 12.06 -11.11
N ASN A 261 -24.70 13.30 -11.59
CA ASN A 261 -24.70 14.48 -10.74
C ASN A 261 -26.06 15.20 -10.83
N SER A 262 -26.17 16.29 -10.08
CA SER A 262 -27.34 17.16 -10.10
C SER A 262 -26.89 18.59 -9.95
N ARG A 263 -27.45 19.50 -10.77
CA ARG A 263 -27.27 20.94 -10.59
C ARG A 263 -27.88 21.38 -9.26
N LYS A 264 -27.12 22.14 -8.48
CA LYS A 264 -27.55 22.77 -7.23
C LYS A 264 -27.59 24.28 -7.44
N SER A 265 -28.34 24.97 -6.58
CA SER A 265 -28.37 26.43 -6.58
C SER A 265 -28.47 26.98 -5.16
N PHE A 266 -27.97 28.20 -4.99
CA PHE A 266 -28.22 29.02 -3.81
C PHE A 266 -28.53 30.45 -4.24
N THR A 267 -29.19 31.22 -3.38
CA THR A 267 -29.57 32.60 -3.65
C THR A 267 -29.00 33.52 -2.57
N ASP A 268 -28.35 34.60 -2.98
CA ASP A 268 -27.84 35.65 -2.12
C ASP A 268 -28.29 37.04 -2.63
N ASP A 269 -27.74 38.11 -2.04
CA ASP A 269 -28.06 39.50 -2.42
C ASP A 269 -27.62 39.86 -3.86
N ASN A 270 -26.76 39.04 -4.48
CA ASN A 270 -26.23 39.22 -5.83
C ASN A 270 -26.94 38.36 -6.89
N GLY A 271 -27.84 37.44 -6.51
CA GLY A 271 -28.64 36.66 -7.45
C GLY A 271 -28.75 35.18 -7.09
N THR A 272 -29.15 34.37 -8.08
CA THR A 272 -29.16 32.91 -7.95
C THR A 272 -27.91 32.35 -8.63
N HIS A 273 -27.12 31.63 -7.87
CA HIS A 273 -25.88 31.00 -8.32
C HIS A 273 -26.12 29.51 -8.51
N TYR A 274 -25.60 28.95 -9.59
CA TYR A 274 -25.69 27.53 -9.90
C TYR A 274 -24.32 26.88 -9.80
N TYR A 275 -24.27 25.69 -9.20
CA TYR A 275 -23.04 24.91 -9.05
C TYR A 275 -23.35 23.42 -9.18
N ALA A 276 -22.35 22.61 -9.52
CA ALA A 276 -22.46 21.16 -9.52
C ALA A 276 -21.12 20.55 -9.11
N ASP A 277 -21.17 19.35 -8.53
CA ASP A 277 -19.97 18.59 -8.21
C ASP A 277 -19.50 17.82 -9.45
N ALA A 278 -18.18 17.70 -9.63
CA ALA A 278 -17.59 16.81 -10.64
C ALA A 278 -17.83 15.34 -10.25
N LEU A 279 -18.11 14.48 -11.24
CA LEU A 279 -18.28 13.04 -11.02
C LEU A 279 -16.95 12.32 -11.13
N CYS A 280 -16.36 11.99 -10.00
CA CYS A 280 -15.16 11.17 -9.91
C CYS A 280 -15.49 9.73 -9.51
N PHE A 281 -15.01 8.75 -10.28
CA PHE A 281 -15.17 7.34 -9.96
C PHE A 281 -13.93 6.52 -10.31
N PRO A 282 -13.66 5.43 -9.56
CA PRO A 282 -12.54 4.55 -9.84
C PRO A 282 -12.85 3.62 -11.02
N LEU A 283 -11.84 3.41 -11.86
CA LEU A 283 -11.80 2.46 -12.95
C LEU A 283 -10.62 1.49 -12.73
N PRO A 284 -10.75 0.21 -13.13
CA PRO A 284 -9.62 -0.71 -13.08
C PRO A 284 -8.53 -0.25 -14.05
N LYS A 285 -7.26 -0.33 -13.65
CA LYS A 285 -6.15 0.02 -14.53
C LYS A 285 -6.15 -0.88 -15.76
N LEU A 286 -6.18 -0.28 -16.94
CA LEU A 286 -6.17 -1.01 -18.21
C LEU A 286 -4.77 -1.55 -18.53
N LYS A 287 -4.72 -2.68 -19.25
CA LYS A 287 -3.52 -3.08 -19.99
C LYS A 287 -3.41 -2.25 -21.27
N GLN A 288 -2.20 -2.11 -21.83
CA GLN A 288 -1.92 -1.27 -23.01
C GLN A 288 -2.78 -1.56 -24.27
N THR A 289 -3.51 -2.68 -24.31
CA THR A 289 -4.36 -3.08 -25.45
C THR A 289 -5.85 -3.05 -25.13
N GLU A 290 -6.23 -2.71 -23.90
CA GLU A 290 -7.63 -2.62 -23.46
C GLU A 290 -8.09 -1.16 -23.51
N SER A 291 -9.39 -0.96 -23.70
CA SER A 291 -10.03 0.35 -23.67
C SER A 291 -11.32 0.30 -22.85
N PHE A 292 -11.79 1.46 -22.42
CA PHE A 292 -13.13 1.67 -21.94
C PHE A 292 -14.01 2.24 -23.04
N TYR A 293 -15.31 2.05 -22.89
CA TYR A 293 -16.32 2.72 -23.69
C TYR A 293 -17.24 3.49 -22.75
N ALA A 294 -17.48 4.78 -23.02
CA ALA A 294 -18.37 5.61 -22.21
C ALA A 294 -19.43 6.31 -23.04
N LYS A 295 -20.53 6.60 -22.36
CA LYS A 295 -21.62 7.45 -22.85
C LYS A 295 -22.02 8.46 -21.77
N ILE A 296 -22.28 9.70 -22.19
CA ILE A 296 -22.76 10.77 -21.34
C ILE A 296 -24.13 11.24 -21.82
N TRP A 297 -25.09 11.31 -20.90
CA TRP A 297 -26.41 11.87 -21.12
C TRP A 297 -26.59 13.16 -20.32
N LEU A 298 -27.13 14.19 -20.95
CA LEU A 298 -27.70 15.33 -20.25
C LEU A 298 -29.04 14.91 -19.62
N VAL A 299 -29.30 15.36 -18.39
CA VAL A 299 -30.50 15.04 -17.62
C VAL A 299 -31.25 16.33 -17.29
N GLU A 300 -32.37 16.55 -17.98
CA GLU A 300 -33.25 17.70 -17.80
C GLU A 300 -34.70 17.24 -17.61
N ASP A 301 -35.35 17.64 -16.51
CA ASP A 301 -36.76 17.33 -16.23
C ASP A 301 -37.16 15.85 -16.47
N ASP A 302 -36.33 14.92 -15.99
CA ASP A 302 -36.43 13.45 -16.15
C ASP A 302 -36.27 12.93 -17.60
N THR A 303 -35.81 13.77 -18.52
CA THR A 303 -35.42 13.37 -19.88
C THR A 303 -33.90 13.18 -19.96
N GLU A 304 -33.46 12.06 -20.54
CA GLU A 304 -32.04 11.73 -20.76
C GLU A 304 -31.71 11.86 -22.25
N THR A 305 -30.85 12.82 -22.61
CA THR A 305 -30.40 13.05 -23.99
C THR A 305 -28.93 12.66 -24.12
N LEU A 306 -28.61 11.71 -25.02
CA LEU A 306 -27.23 11.27 -25.25
C LEU A 306 -26.45 12.38 -25.98
N ILE A 307 -25.33 12.83 -25.40
CA ILE A 307 -24.54 13.94 -25.92
C ILE A 307 -23.10 13.54 -26.30
N ARG A 308 -22.50 12.57 -25.59
CA ARG A 308 -21.15 12.08 -25.88
C ARG A 308 -21.11 10.56 -25.93
N GLU A 309 -20.30 10.01 -26.83
CA GLU A 309 -19.92 8.59 -26.80
C GLU A 309 -18.52 8.35 -27.36
N GLY A 310 -17.81 7.35 -26.84
CA GLY A 310 -16.48 7.05 -27.35
C GLY A 310 -15.74 5.99 -26.59
N ASN A 311 -14.62 5.56 -27.18
CA ASN A 311 -13.64 4.72 -26.52
C ASN A 311 -12.49 5.58 -26.00
N PHE A 312 -11.96 5.22 -24.84
CA PHE A 312 -10.78 5.85 -24.26
C PHE A 312 -9.90 4.81 -23.56
N ASP A 313 -8.60 5.08 -23.51
CA ASP A 313 -7.61 4.21 -22.86
C ASP A 313 -6.81 4.96 -21.77
N SER A 314 -5.84 4.27 -21.15
CA SER A 314 -4.98 4.88 -20.14
C SER A 314 -4.10 6.02 -20.71
N TYR A 315 -3.82 6.04 -22.01
CA TYR A 315 -3.13 7.17 -22.63
C TYR A 315 -4.06 8.39 -22.67
N ASN A 316 -5.31 8.24 -23.09
CA ASN A 316 -6.30 9.33 -23.06
C ASN A 316 -6.51 9.88 -21.64
N LEU A 317 -6.62 9.01 -20.62
CA LEU A 317 -6.70 9.42 -19.22
C LEU A 317 -5.45 10.19 -18.78
N SER A 318 -4.26 9.75 -19.20
CA SER A 318 -3.01 10.46 -18.90
C SER A 318 -2.93 11.84 -19.55
N GLN A 319 -3.64 12.10 -20.65
CA GLN A 319 -3.70 13.43 -21.27
C GLN A 319 -4.57 14.38 -20.46
N ILE A 320 -5.69 13.91 -19.91
CA ILE A 320 -6.51 14.69 -18.95
C ILE A 320 -5.67 15.11 -17.75
N TYR A 321 -4.79 14.23 -17.27
CA TYR A 321 -3.90 14.52 -16.14
C TYR A 321 -2.65 15.33 -16.49
N ARG A 322 -2.35 15.55 -17.77
CA ARG A 322 -1.13 16.22 -18.24
C ARG A 322 -1.37 17.61 -18.81
N ALA A 323 -2.59 17.93 -19.25
CA ALA A 323 -2.97 19.30 -19.54
C ALA A 323 -2.73 20.14 -18.27
N GLU A 324 -1.90 21.16 -18.39
CA GLU A 324 -1.26 21.81 -17.25
C GLU A 324 -2.26 22.55 -16.35
N GLN A 325 -2.23 22.19 -15.06
CA GLN A 325 -2.48 22.99 -13.86
C GLN A 325 -3.88 23.40 -13.35
N GLU A 326 -5.02 23.31 -14.04
CA GLU A 326 -6.28 23.76 -13.39
C GLU A 326 -7.35 22.69 -13.14
N HIS A 327 -7.50 21.66 -14.00
CA HIS A 327 -8.63 20.73 -13.86
C HIS A 327 -8.23 19.26 -14.03
N TYR A 328 -8.37 18.46 -12.97
CA TYR A 328 -8.16 17.00 -12.98
C TYR A 328 -9.37 16.22 -13.53
N TYR A 329 -10.17 16.82 -14.41
CA TYR A 329 -11.40 16.25 -14.91
C TYR A 329 -11.56 16.48 -16.41
N TYR A 330 -12.25 15.55 -17.08
CA TYR A 330 -12.73 15.76 -18.43
C TYR A 330 -13.87 16.78 -18.39
N HIS A 331 -13.64 17.97 -18.96
CA HIS A 331 -14.62 19.05 -19.06
C HIS A 331 -15.30 19.03 -20.43
N PHE A 332 -16.59 18.68 -20.45
CA PHE A 332 -17.40 18.78 -21.67
C PHE A 332 -18.26 20.06 -21.70
N ARG A 333 -18.50 20.61 -22.88
CA ARG A 333 -19.30 21.82 -23.07
C ARG A 333 -20.42 21.56 -24.08
N GLU A 334 -21.66 21.78 -23.67
CA GLU A 334 -22.84 21.46 -24.48
C GLU A 334 -23.60 22.74 -24.89
N GLY A 335 -23.84 22.93 -26.19
CA GLY A 335 -24.63 24.05 -26.70
C GLY A 335 -23.98 25.42 -26.57
N CYS A 336 -22.67 25.48 -26.28
CA CYS A 336 -21.89 26.70 -26.20
C CYS A 336 -21.15 26.92 -27.53
N CYS A 337 -21.46 28.03 -28.20
CA CYS A 337 -20.82 28.46 -29.45
C CYS A 337 -19.28 28.37 -29.40
N ASP A 338 -18.67 27.68 -30.38
CA ASP A 338 -17.21 27.61 -30.63
C ASP A 338 -16.29 27.12 -29.50
N THR A 339 -16.83 26.63 -28.37
CA THR A 339 -16.02 25.99 -27.33
C THR A 339 -16.09 24.49 -27.45
N GLU A 340 -15.02 23.88 -27.96
CA GLU A 340 -14.85 22.41 -27.91
C GLU A 340 -14.65 21.93 -26.47
N ASP A 341 -14.82 20.62 -26.25
CA ASP A 341 -14.41 19.99 -25.01
C ASP A 341 -12.91 20.25 -24.76
N GLU A 342 -12.52 20.47 -23.50
CA GLU A 342 -11.13 20.83 -23.14
C GLU A 342 -10.11 19.78 -23.62
N VAL A 343 -10.51 18.51 -23.59
CA VAL A 343 -9.77 17.38 -24.15
C VAL A 343 -10.74 16.53 -24.95
N ALA A 344 -10.40 16.18 -26.19
CA ALA A 344 -11.19 15.28 -27.02
C ALA A 344 -11.15 13.82 -26.51
N LEU A 345 -11.83 13.53 -25.41
CA LEU A 345 -11.93 12.19 -24.81
C LEU A 345 -13.01 11.35 -25.47
N LEU A 346 -14.20 11.91 -25.65
CA LEU A 346 -15.37 11.26 -26.25
C LEU A 346 -15.81 12.05 -27.49
N ASN A 347 -16.47 11.38 -28.42
CA ASN A 347 -17.00 12.06 -29.60
C ASN A 347 -18.25 12.84 -29.22
N ASP A 348 -18.31 14.08 -29.69
CA ASP A 348 -19.52 14.88 -29.64
C ASP A 348 -20.57 14.35 -30.64
N LEU A 349 -21.76 14.06 -30.14
CA LEU A 349 -22.90 13.58 -30.93
C LEU A 349 -23.89 14.69 -31.25
N THR A 350 -23.77 15.86 -30.62
CA THR A 350 -24.61 17.01 -30.92
C THR A 350 -23.89 17.90 -31.92
N GLN A 351 -24.66 18.55 -32.80
CA GLN A 351 -24.14 19.63 -33.62
C GLN A 351 -24.35 20.90 -32.81
N ASN A 352 -23.28 21.55 -32.36
CA ASN A 352 -23.34 22.87 -31.74
C ASN A 352 -23.80 23.91 -32.81
N GLU A 353 -25.07 23.87 -33.20
CA GLU A 353 -25.67 24.78 -34.18
C GLU A 353 -26.29 25.97 -33.46
N GLY A 354 -25.52 27.05 -33.33
CA GLY A 354 -26.01 28.38 -32.95
C GLY A 354 -25.30 29.48 -33.73
N GLU A 355 -26.04 30.45 -34.28
CA GLU A 355 -25.45 31.70 -34.79
C GLU A 355 -25.20 32.63 -33.59
N CYS A 356 -23.94 32.91 -33.29
CA CYS A 356 -23.52 33.64 -32.10
C CYS A 356 -23.55 35.15 -32.39
N GLU A 357 -24.17 35.95 -31.53
CA GLU A 357 -23.92 37.40 -31.49
C GLU A 357 -22.62 37.63 -30.72
N GLU A 358 -21.70 38.45 -31.27
CA GLU A 358 -20.43 38.81 -30.62
C GLU A 358 -20.71 39.35 -29.21
N GLU A 359 -20.10 38.73 -28.21
CA GLU A 359 -20.34 39.05 -26.80
C GLU A 359 -20.07 40.54 -26.48
N PRO A 360 -20.94 41.19 -25.68
CA PRO A 360 -20.56 42.43 -25.03
C PRO A 360 -19.52 42.11 -23.96
N GLN A 361 -18.32 42.69 -24.08
CA GLN A 361 -17.23 42.52 -23.12
C GLN A 361 -17.70 42.77 -21.68
N ASP A 362 -17.72 41.72 -20.87
CA ASP A 362 -17.87 41.80 -19.42
C ASP A 362 -16.57 42.40 -18.81
N PRO A 363 -16.67 43.05 -17.63
CA PRO A 363 -15.57 43.84 -17.08
C PRO A 363 -14.39 42.96 -16.70
N GLU A 364 -13.20 43.37 -17.17
CA GLU A 364 -11.88 42.75 -16.94
C GLU A 364 -11.83 41.84 -15.70
N GLU A 365 -11.71 40.53 -15.94
CA GLU A 365 -11.26 39.57 -14.95
C GLU A 365 -9.92 40.07 -14.35
N PRO A 366 -9.66 39.87 -13.05
CA PRO A 366 -8.40 40.27 -12.46
C PRO A 366 -7.26 39.57 -13.22
N GLU A 367 -6.37 40.36 -13.83
CA GLU A 367 -5.21 39.89 -14.58
C GLU A 367 -4.53 38.75 -13.82
N ASP A 368 -4.50 37.57 -14.44
CA ASP A 368 -3.73 36.44 -13.97
C ASP A 368 -2.28 36.89 -13.81
N CYS A 369 -1.69 36.51 -12.69
CA CYS A 369 -0.48 37.14 -12.20
C CYS A 369 0.74 36.44 -12.83
N GLY A 370 0.87 36.62 -14.15
CA GLY A 370 1.87 36.02 -15.02
C GLY A 370 3.25 36.66 -14.87
N VAL A 371 3.90 36.50 -13.71
CA VAL A 371 5.20 37.11 -13.41
C VAL A 371 6.32 36.63 -14.34
N CYS A 372 6.10 35.53 -15.06
CA CYS A 372 7.03 34.94 -16.02
C CYS A 372 6.34 34.52 -17.34
N ASP A 373 5.16 35.04 -17.66
CA ASP A 373 4.34 34.57 -18.81
C ASP A 373 4.70 35.26 -20.13
N ASP A 374 5.54 36.28 -20.09
CA ASP A 374 6.10 36.88 -21.29
C ASP A 374 7.23 35.99 -21.83
N GLU A 375 7.06 35.43 -23.04
CA GLU A 375 8.06 34.60 -23.75
C GLU A 375 9.41 35.33 -23.97
N ASP A 376 9.45 36.65 -23.74
CA ASP A 376 10.61 37.54 -23.84
C ASP A 376 11.16 38.00 -22.47
N ASP A 377 10.65 37.48 -21.35
CA ASP A 377 11.04 37.90 -20.00
C ASP A 377 12.06 36.97 -19.34
N ASP A 378 13.33 37.38 -19.37
CA ASP A 378 14.41 36.84 -18.53
C ASP A 378 14.32 37.34 -17.07
N GLY A 379 13.11 37.71 -16.65
CA GLY A 379 12.76 38.29 -15.37
C GLY A 379 13.41 37.56 -14.21
N LYS A 380 14.14 38.30 -13.37
CA LYS A 380 14.71 37.78 -12.14
C LYS A 380 13.82 38.18 -10.98
N VAL A 381 13.58 37.25 -10.06
CA VAL A 381 12.83 37.53 -8.83
C VAL A 381 13.66 38.47 -7.96
N ASN A 382 13.03 39.58 -7.60
CA ASN A 382 13.59 40.61 -6.74
C ASN A 382 13.14 40.41 -5.29
N GLU A 383 11.86 40.12 -5.05
CA GLU A 383 11.34 39.89 -3.71
C GLU A 383 10.54 38.60 -3.70
N LEU A 384 10.78 37.78 -2.67
CA LEU A 384 10.07 36.52 -2.47
C LEU A 384 9.63 36.46 -1.02
N LYS A 385 8.34 36.21 -0.79
CA LYS A 385 7.83 35.90 0.56
C LYS A 385 7.36 34.47 0.61
N LEU A 386 7.82 33.74 1.61
CA LEU A 386 7.46 32.35 1.83
C LEU A 386 6.69 32.21 3.12
N LYS A 387 5.57 31.52 3.10
CA LYS A 387 4.81 31.14 4.30
C LYS A 387 5.25 29.73 4.73
N TYR A 388 5.66 29.58 5.99
CA TYR A 388 5.92 28.25 6.53
C TYR A 388 4.60 27.55 6.88
N ILE A 389 4.43 26.30 6.43
CA ILE A 389 3.19 25.51 6.62
C ILE A 389 3.49 24.16 7.31
N GLY A 390 4.60 24.06 8.03
CA GLY A 390 5.00 22.84 8.76
C GLY A 390 4.48 22.82 10.20
N GLN A 391 4.31 21.62 10.76
CA GLN A 391 3.68 21.44 12.08
C GLN A 391 4.62 21.74 13.27
N ASN A 392 5.94 21.71 13.05
CA ASN A 392 6.95 21.87 14.10
C ASN A 392 7.72 23.19 13.91
N SER A 393 8.20 23.78 15.00
CA SER A 393 9.13 24.90 14.90
C SER A 393 10.47 24.42 14.33
N ILE A 394 11.02 25.12 13.35
CA ILE A 394 12.32 24.78 12.74
C ILE A 394 13.29 25.96 12.80
N THR A 395 14.60 25.67 12.74
CA THR A 395 15.63 26.70 12.52
C THR A 395 15.95 26.77 11.03
N LEU A 396 15.68 27.90 10.39
CA LEU A 396 15.89 28.13 8.97
C LEU A 396 17.08 29.06 8.71
N THR A 397 17.94 28.64 7.79
CA THR A 397 18.96 29.49 7.17
C THR A 397 18.78 29.46 5.65
N VAL A 398 18.69 30.63 5.01
CA VAL A 398 18.52 30.78 3.56
C VAL A 398 19.83 31.29 2.96
N MET A 399 20.37 30.57 2.00
CA MET A 399 21.63 30.87 1.31
C MET A 399 21.34 31.28 -0.14
N ASN A 400 21.93 32.38 -0.59
CA ASN A 400 21.96 32.75 -2.00
C ASN A 400 23.10 32.02 -2.70
N LYS A 401 22.82 31.33 -3.79
CA LYS A 401 23.87 30.72 -4.62
C LYS A 401 24.00 31.50 -5.92
N ILE A 402 25.01 32.36 -5.97
CA ILE A 402 25.40 33.10 -7.17
C ILE A 402 26.69 32.47 -7.69
N THR A 403 26.66 32.02 -8.95
CA THR A 403 27.75 31.37 -9.72
C THR A 403 29.13 31.31 -9.04
N GLY A 404 29.32 30.32 -8.16
CA GLY A 404 30.62 29.99 -7.55
C GLY A 404 30.83 30.39 -6.09
N ASN A 405 29.93 31.20 -5.48
CA ASN A 405 29.96 31.54 -4.05
C ASN A 405 28.59 31.27 -3.40
N ASN A 406 28.62 30.77 -2.15
CA ASN A 406 27.44 30.62 -1.31
C ASN A 406 27.49 31.69 -0.21
N GLU A 407 26.47 32.54 -0.12
CA GLU A 407 26.39 33.58 0.93
C GLU A 407 25.03 33.51 1.64
N ALA A 408 25.04 33.60 2.97
CA ALA A 408 23.83 33.55 3.77
C ALA A 408 23.03 34.86 3.62
N ILE A 409 21.76 34.77 3.24
CA ILE A 409 20.84 35.92 3.17
C ILE A 409 20.09 36.06 4.50
N ILE A 410 19.66 34.95 5.09
CA ILE A 410 18.94 34.89 6.36
C ILE A 410 19.61 33.80 7.18
N GLU A 411 20.12 34.13 8.36
CA GLU A 411 20.86 33.17 9.20
C GLU A 411 20.08 32.86 10.49
N ASN A 412 19.81 31.58 10.72
CA ASN A 412 19.30 31.02 11.98
C ASN A 412 18.04 31.70 12.55
N ILE A 413 16.97 31.79 11.75
CA ILE A 413 15.66 32.21 12.26
C ILE A 413 14.86 31.00 12.72
N THR A 414 14.15 31.11 13.84
CA THR A 414 13.17 30.09 14.25
C THR A 414 11.83 30.47 13.65
N VAL A 415 11.22 29.58 12.86
CA VAL A 415 9.92 29.78 12.21
C VAL A 415 8.90 28.75 12.68
N ILE A 416 7.65 29.18 12.83
CA ILE A 416 6.49 28.35 13.21
C ILE A 416 5.39 28.45 12.14
N ASP A 417 4.43 27.52 12.19
CA ASP A 417 3.31 27.45 11.22
C ASP A 417 2.63 28.82 11.04
N GLY A 418 2.51 29.25 9.78
CA GLY A 418 1.94 30.53 9.38
C GLY A 418 2.92 31.71 9.31
N ASP A 419 4.17 31.57 9.77
CA ASP A 419 5.16 32.65 9.70
C ASP A 419 5.50 32.99 8.24
N ILE A 420 5.57 34.30 7.94
CA ILE A 420 5.98 34.83 6.62
C ILE A 420 7.45 35.22 6.68
N ILE A 421 8.23 34.67 5.75
CA ILE A 421 9.67 34.88 5.61
C ILE A 421 9.88 35.78 4.40
N ASP A 422 10.31 37.01 4.66
CA ASP A 422 10.65 37.98 3.64
C ASP A 422 12.09 37.77 3.17
N ILE A 423 12.27 37.47 1.88
CA ILE A 423 13.58 37.35 1.24
C ILE A 423 13.79 38.61 0.39
N PRO A 424 14.59 39.60 0.87
CA PRO A 424 14.70 40.90 0.24
C PRO A 424 15.65 40.91 -0.98
N ALA A 425 15.40 41.84 -1.90
CA ALA A 425 16.21 42.08 -3.11
C ALA A 425 17.58 42.72 -2.85
N GLU A 426 17.71 43.44 -1.73
CA GLU A 426 18.82 44.37 -1.51
C GLU A 426 20.09 43.64 -1.04
N TRP A 427 20.79 43.03 -1.99
CA TRP A 427 22.12 42.50 -1.72
C TRP A 427 23.16 43.09 -2.66
N ASN A 428 24.07 43.89 -2.09
CA ASN A 428 25.05 44.67 -2.82
C ASN A 428 26.23 43.77 -3.23
N HIS A 429 26.06 43.03 -4.33
CA HIS A 429 27.13 42.23 -4.90
C HIS A 429 27.85 43.01 -6.00
N ASP A 430 29.11 43.40 -5.74
CA ASP A 430 30.16 43.86 -6.67
C ASP A 430 29.71 44.26 -8.09
N GLY A 431 28.83 45.27 -8.20
CA GLY A 431 28.44 45.88 -9.47
C GLY A 431 27.35 45.18 -10.28
N HIS A 432 26.64 44.18 -9.73
CA HIS A 432 25.57 43.44 -10.43
C HIS A 432 24.13 43.84 -10.04
N GLY A 433 23.95 44.83 -9.16
CA GLY A 433 22.63 45.32 -8.76
C GLY A 433 21.91 44.41 -7.75
N ASN A 434 20.76 44.88 -7.26
CA ASN A 434 19.94 44.22 -6.23
C ASN A 434 19.17 43.03 -6.83
N ILE A 435 19.75 41.83 -6.83
CA ILE A 435 19.16 40.65 -7.48
C ILE A 435 19.35 39.41 -6.59
N ILE A 436 18.29 38.61 -6.44
CA ILE A 436 18.39 37.25 -5.87
C ILE A 436 19.06 36.34 -6.92
N GLY A 437 20.03 35.52 -6.50
CA GLY A 437 20.69 34.58 -7.41
C GLY A 437 19.71 33.53 -7.91
N ASN A 438 20.05 32.82 -8.98
CA ASN A 438 19.11 31.89 -9.61
C ASN A 438 18.68 30.72 -8.71
N ASN A 439 19.43 30.43 -7.64
CA ASN A 439 19.12 29.35 -6.71
C ASN A 439 19.21 29.85 -5.26
N LEU A 440 18.16 29.59 -4.49
CA LEU A 440 18.14 29.74 -3.04
C LEU A 440 18.29 28.36 -2.40
N GLU A 441 19.27 28.18 -1.53
CA GLU A 441 19.48 26.94 -0.77
C GLU A 441 18.94 27.12 0.66
N PHE A 442 18.10 26.19 1.10
CA PHE A 442 17.49 26.22 2.44
C PHE A 442 18.13 25.18 3.34
N LEU A 443 18.68 25.63 4.47
CA LEU A 443 19.18 24.77 5.53
C LEU A 443 18.16 24.76 6.68
N ILE A 444 17.63 23.58 6.99
CA ILE A 444 16.73 23.37 8.13
C ILE A 444 17.50 22.63 9.21
N ASP A 445 17.52 23.20 10.42
CA ASP A 445 18.22 22.65 11.58
C ASP A 445 19.69 22.29 11.29
N GLY A 446 20.33 23.06 10.40
CA GLY A 446 21.72 22.89 9.97
C GLY A 446 21.95 21.81 8.91
N GLN A 447 20.91 21.20 8.35
CA GLN A 447 20.99 20.27 7.23
C GLN A 447 20.51 20.93 5.93
N THR A 448 21.29 20.80 4.85
CA THR A 448 20.87 21.24 3.50
C THR A 448 19.72 20.36 3.04
N ASN A 449 18.56 20.96 2.76
CA ASN A 449 17.38 20.21 2.36
C ASN A 449 16.96 20.42 0.90
N GLU A 450 17.02 21.63 0.33
CA GLU A 450 16.61 21.83 -1.07
C GLU A 450 17.14 23.14 -1.68
N PHE A 451 17.02 23.24 -3.01
CA PHE A 451 17.25 24.45 -3.79
C PHE A 451 15.91 24.91 -4.41
N ILE A 452 15.53 26.16 -4.20
CA ILE A 452 14.46 26.79 -5.00
C ILE A 452 15.11 27.56 -6.13
N HIS A 453 14.78 27.19 -7.36
CA HIS A 453 15.17 27.96 -8.54
C HIS A 453 14.27 29.20 -8.64
N VAL A 454 14.85 30.40 -8.62
CA VAL A 454 14.12 31.67 -8.53
C VAL A 454 14.30 32.58 -9.75
N SER A 455 14.61 32.01 -10.92
CA SER A 455 14.55 32.74 -12.20
C SER A 455 13.40 32.24 -13.07
N CYS A 456 12.84 33.12 -13.91
CA CYS A 456 11.75 32.84 -14.86
C CYS A 456 12.03 31.77 -15.93
N SER A 457 13.15 31.05 -15.85
CA SER A 457 13.36 29.82 -16.62
C SER A 457 12.63 28.61 -16.01
N GLU A 458 12.13 28.72 -14.78
CA GLU A 458 11.22 27.77 -14.15
C GLU A 458 10.03 28.55 -13.57
N VAL A 459 8.81 28.06 -13.79
CA VAL A 459 7.59 28.79 -13.39
C VAL A 459 7.46 28.86 -11.86
N LEU A 460 7.28 30.08 -11.35
CA LEU A 460 7.02 30.41 -9.95
C LEU A 460 5.64 31.07 -9.87
N PHE A 461 4.74 30.50 -9.08
CA PHE A 461 3.39 31.02 -8.88
C PHE A 461 3.04 31.00 -7.39
N LEU A 462 2.07 31.82 -7.01
CA LEU A 462 1.54 31.89 -5.65
C LEU A 462 0.92 30.54 -5.25
N GLY A 463 1.10 30.11 -4.01
CA GLY A 463 0.56 28.83 -3.52
C GLY A 463 1.40 27.59 -3.88
N LYS A 464 2.47 27.74 -4.67
CA LYS A 464 3.43 26.64 -4.92
C LYS A 464 4.02 26.16 -3.60
N LYS A 465 3.79 24.88 -3.28
CA LYS A 465 4.34 24.22 -2.09
C LYS A 465 5.67 23.57 -2.45
N THR A 466 6.73 23.92 -1.74
CA THR A 466 7.99 23.17 -1.77
C THR A 466 8.06 22.28 -0.53
N SER A 467 8.28 20.99 -0.73
CA SER A 467 8.56 20.04 0.35
C SER A 467 10.07 19.84 0.39
N LEU A 468 10.72 20.41 1.40
CA LEU A 468 12.17 20.31 1.55
C LEU A 468 12.54 18.90 2.06
N GLU A 469 12.67 17.92 1.15
CA GLU A 469 13.05 16.54 1.49
C GLU A 469 14.55 16.42 1.81
N GLY A 470 14.89 16.51 3.11
CA GLY A 470 16.23 16.21 3.63
C GLY A 470 16.33 14.80 4.22
N SER A 471 17.16 13.94 3.61
CA SER A 471 17.68 12.62 4.05
C SER A 471 16.85 11.77 5.05
N GLU A 472 16.29 10.65 4.59
CA GLU A 472 15.83 9.39 5.27
C GLU A 472 15.32 9.38 6.74
N LYS A 473 15.15 10.52 7.43
CA LYS A 473 14.80 10.58 8.86
C LYS A 473 13.90 11.73 9.28
N SER A 474 13.34 12.52 8.36
CA SER A 474 12.50 13.67 8.72
C SER A 474 11.45 13.97 7.64
N THR A 475 10.41 13.15 7.55
CA THR A 475 9.30 13.31 6.58
C THR A 475 8.24 14.35 6.99
N GLU A 476 8.50 15.21 7.99
CA GLU A 476 7.47 16.17 8.48
C GLU A 476 7.96 17.61 8.69
N ASN A 477 9.25 17.92 8.46
CA ASN A 477 9.81 19.24 8.76
C ASN A 477 10.33 19.93 7.48
N GLY A 478 9.57 20.90 6.95
CA GLY A 478 10.08 21.81 5.91
C GLY A 478 9.13 22.11 4.75
N ASN A 479 7.84 22.34 4.99
CA ASN A 479 6.91 22.73 3.94
C ASN A 479 6.79 24.26 3.88
N PHE A 480 7.03 24.85 2.71
CA PHE A 480 6.88 26.29 2.47
C PHE A 480 5.95 26.54 1.29
N GLU A 481 5.19 27.63 1.36
CA GLU A 481 4.27 28.08 0.33
C GLU A 481 4.70 29.48 -0.16
N ILE A 482 4.75 29.69 -1.48
CA ILE A 482 5.08 31.01 -2.03
C ILE A 482 3.88 31.95 -1.84
N ASN A 483 4.11 33.04 -1.11
CA ASN A 483 3.07 33.96 -0.65
C ASN A 483 3.12 35.33 -1.33
N TYR A 484 4.24 35.66 -1.99
CA TYR A 484 4.43 36.89 -2.73
C TYR A 484 5.63 36.75 -3.67
N ILE A 485 5.51 37.26 -4.89
CA ILE A 485 6.61 37.37 -5.85
C ILE A 485 6.63 38.77 -6.43
N LYS A 486 7.81 39.36 -6.53
CA LYS A 486 8.07 40.58 -7.30
C LYS A 486 9.27 40.41 -8.20
N THR A 487 9.18 40.78 -9.47
CA THR A 487 10.31 40.75 -10.41
C THR A 487 10.99 42.09 -10.62
N SER A 488 12.19 42.04 -11.18
CA SER A 488 12.98 43.20 -11.58
C SER A 488 12.33 44.10 -12.62
N ARG A 489 11.38 43.58 -13.40
CA ARG A 489 10.64 44.36 -14.41
C ARG A 489 9.32 44.95 -13.92
N GLY A 490 8.98 44.74 -12.63
CA GLY A 490 7.85 45.41 -11.98
C GLY A 490 6.55 44.60 -11.91
N GLY A 491 6.57 43.32 -12.30
CA GLY A 491 5.47 42.40 -12.00
C GLY A 491 5.43 42.15 -10.49
N GLU A 492 4.27 42.40 -9.87
CA GLU A 492 4.01 42.15 -8.45
C GLU A 492 2.77 41.25 -8.33
N CYS A 493 2.91 40.11 -7.67
CA CYS A 493 1.80 39.21 -7.32
C CYS A 493 1.54 39.25 -5.82
N PRO A 494 0.70 40.18 -5.33
CA PRO A 494 0.16 40.08 -3.99
C PRO A 494 -0.86 38.94 -3.90
N LEU A 495 -0.91 38.24 -2.77
CA LEU A 495 -2.11 37.48 -2.45
C LEU A 495 -3.33 38.42 -2.43
N PRO A 496 -4.51 37.95 -2.86
CA PRO A 496 -5.74 38.70 -2.64
C PRO A 496 -5.93 38.93 -1.13
N PRO A 497 -6.41 40.10 -0.70
CA PRO A 497 -6.72 40.33 0.71
C PRO A 497 -7.81 39.37 1.18
N GLU A 498 -7.56 38.70 2.33
CA GLU A 498 -8.52 37.79 3.00
C GLU A 498 -9.87 38.45 3.33
#